data_AF-A0A2U8QWF0-F1
#
_entry.id   AF-A0A2U8QWF0-F1
#
_cell.length_a   1.000
_cell.length_b   1.000
_cell.length_c   1.000
_cell.angle_alpha   90.00
_cell.angle_beta   90.00
_cell.angle_gamma   90.00
#
_symmetry.space_group_name_H-M   'P 1'
#
loop_
_entity.id
_entity.type
_entity.pdbx_description
1 polymer ?
#
loop_
_entity_poly.entity_id
_entity_poly.type
_entity_poly.pdbx_seq_one_letter_code
_entity_poly.pdbx_strand_id
1 'polypeptide(L)'
;MSNFYNTYNARYLEPKQVAEKFIFSESFEALIKNRHSIILGARGCGKTTLMKMLTLPALHNWKHEKANDIKSNIPFYAVYISTDVYWDVKEQAYDEQLKKFGNFADKISKFSVNSNVFISLCNTFLNIIQYELNEENLDKEIELSNFLIDNWKLEKTIPKLEFVKESILKRIDFVNQLVQDVIFNYDNEQDIPNYDFFNLNFDSSLSLVIDKFIRVYNISSEKKWALCFDELEFAPSWLQDKLYKSLRSRNNQKILYKISSSPILPKEIEKIFKDEYSPSVGNDFDCIKMWNLRSNEKFSKELIESLLFEKHNTRDSKKFFGGNYMYLDDKVNESYNLDSPYIQEIKELISKDQSFKNYLISKDIDPKNPIPKATLQKDSVFRKIKPYVYFRNFFIESNILTSDKPKLRTRKKAVELFSGIEVLTKICEGNPRWLIGLTNSILQKTTIEKTDLSIQYDEIINISKRFINSINNIPVKLEDSSLTINEFISKIGNYFQDQVLGRKFYPEPSTTFKFDLENSNDYIILLEKGIFQGAFVLIDSDDESFDFEVKNKKFKLSYLYYPEYRLPIRKSSSIGLKTIINASEIDNSPNLFNQKV
;
A
#
# COMPACT_ATOMS: atom_id res chain seq x y z
N MET A 1 -15.76 7.53 -19.34
CA MET A 1 -14.52 7.93 -18.61
C MET A 1 -14.32 7.21 -17.26
N SER A 2 -15.12 6.20 -16.90
CA SER A 2 -15.00 5.40 -15.65
C SER A 2 -14.25 4.05 -15.81
N ASN A 3 -14.00 3.59 -17.03
CA ASN A 3 -13.43 2.25 -17.30
C ASN A 3 -11.91 2.13 -17.12
N PHE A 4 -11.19 3.18 -16.72
CA PHE A 4 -9.71 3.14 -16.76
C PHE A 4 -9.05 2.51 -15.53
N TYR A 5 -9.69 2.54 -14.35
CA TYR A 5 -9.13 1.99 -13.09
C TYR A 5 -9.80 0.69 -12.62
N ASN A 6 -11.05 0.42 -13.02
CA ASN A 6 -11.69 -0.86 -12.73
C ASN A 6 -10.90 -2.03 -13.35
N THR A 7 -10.25 -1.81 -14.49
CA THR A 7 -9.43 -2.81 -15.20
C THR A 7 -8.11 -3.14 -14.52
N TYR A 8 -7.65 -2.35 -13.53
CA TYR A 8 -6.35 -2.55 -12.85
C TYR A 8 -6.47 -2.91 -11.37
N ASN A 9 -7.69 -3.17 -10.87
CA ASN A 9 -7.82 -3.74 -9.54
C ASN A 9 -7.49 -5.24 -9.61
N ALA A 10 -6.29 -5.60 -9.14
CA ALA A 10 -5.81 -6.98 -9.10
C ALA A 10 -6.80 -7.95 -8.42
N ARG A 11 -7.69 -7.46 -7.55
CA ARG A 11 -8.77 -8.27 -6.96
C ARG A 11 -9.66 -8.94 -8.02
N TYR A 12 -9.96 -8.25 -9.12
CA TYR A 12 -10.82 -8.75 -10.21
C TYR A 12 -10.07 -9.41 -11.36
N LEU A 13 -8.73 -9.39 -11.36
CA LEU A 13 -7.93 -10.03 -12.39
C LEU A 13 -7.67 -11.50 -12.05
N GLU A 14 -7.76 -12.36 -13.05
CA GLU A 14 -7.34 -13.75 -12.90
C GLU A 14 -5.81 -13.82 -12.72
N PRO A 15 -5.26 -14.82 -12.00
CA PRO A 15 -3.82 -14.88 -11.75
C PRO A 15 -2.96 -14.87 -13.02
N LYS A 16 -3.46 -15.43 -14.14
CA LYS A 16 -2.79 -15.37 -15.45
C LYS A 16 -2.63 -13.93 -15.96
N GLN A 17 -3.68 -13.12 -15.83
CA GLN A 17 -3.68 -11.71 -16.25
C GLN A 17 -2.77 -10.87 -15.36
N VAL A 18 -2.67 -11.22 -14.07
CA VAL A 18 -1.70 -10.61 -13.16
C VAL A 18 -0.28 -10.87 -13.66
N ALA A 19 0.02 -12.10 -14.07
CA ALA A 19 1.35 -12.50 -14.52
C ALA A 19 1.83 -11.78 -15.79
N GLU A 20 0.93 -11.49 -16.73
CA GLU A 20 1.28 -10.80 -17.99
C GLU A 20 1.89 -9.41 -17.77
N LYS A 21 1.52 -8.73 -16.68
CA LYS A 21 1.94 -7.36 -16.37
C LYS A 21 2.82 -7.28 -15.13
N PHE A 22 3.28 -8.42 -14.63
CA PHE A 22 4.02 -8.47 -13.37
C PHE A 22 5.48 -8.07 -13.54
N ILE A 23 5.90 -7.11 -12.71
CA ILE A 23 7.29 -6.67 -12.58
C ILE A 23 7.88 -7.29 -11.32
N PHE A 24 9.06 -7.90 -11.45
CA PHE A 24 9.76 -8.49 -10.34
C PHE A 24 10.13 -7.41 -9.29
N SER A 25 10.06 -7.77 -8.01
CA SER A 25 10.41 -6.86 -6.92
C SER A 25 11.08 -7.61 -5.77
N GLU A 26 11.84 -6.89 -4.95
CA GLU A 26 12.44 -7.43 -3.72
C GLU A 26 11.37 -8.01 -2.77
N SER A 27 10.19 -7.39 -2.72
CA SER A 27 9.05 -7.91 -1.94
C SER A 27 8.59 -9.28 -2.43
N PHE A 28 8.57 -9.51 -3.75
CA PHE A 28 8.23 -10.82 -4.30
C PHE A 28 9.33 -11.85 -4.02
N GLU A 29 10.60 -11.46 -4.15
CA GLU A 29 11.75 -12.29 -3.83
C GLU A 29 11.76 -12.76 -2.36
N ALA A 30 11.38 -11.87 -1.44
CA ALA A 30 11.19 -12.24 -0.04
C ALA A 30 10.00 -13.19 0.14
N LEU A 31 8.90 -12.97 -0.60
CA LEU A 31 7.66 -13.71 -0.44
C LEU A 31 7.75 -15.18 -0.89
N ILE A 32 8.53 -15.49 -1.92
CA ILE A 32 8.65 -16.86 -2.47
C ILE A 32 9.47 -17.82 -1.58
N LYS A 33 10.07 -17.34 -0.50
CA LYS A 33 10.87 -18.17 0.43
C LYS A 33 10.03 -19.21 1.17
N ASN A 34 10.66 -20.33 1.55
CA ASN A 34 10.06 -21.45 2.30
C ASN A 34 9.84 -21.12 3.81
N ARG A 35 9.17 -20.00 4.11
CA ARG A 35 8.92 -19.50 5.46
C ARG A 35 7.53 -18.90 5.55
N HIS A 36 7.00 -18.76 6.76
CA HIS A 36 5.84 -17.89 6.95
C HIS A 36 6.22 -16.45 6.58
N SER A 37 5.27 -15.68 6.07
CA SER A 37 5.54 -14.28 5.68
C SER A 37 4.32 -13.40 5.93
N ILE A 38 4.56 -12.18 6.39
CA ILE A 38 3.53 -11.15 6.54
C ILE A 38 3.91 -9.95 5.68
N ILE A 39 3.07 -9.64 4.70
CA ILE A 39 3.20 -8.48 3.82
C ILE A 39 2.34 -7.35 4.38
N LEU A 40 2.97 -6.24 4.71
CA LEU A 40 2.30 -5.05 5.21
C LEU A 40 2.33 -3.97 4.12
N GLY A 41 1.22 -3.25 3.95
CA GLY A 41 1.21 -2.12 3.03
C GLY A 41 -0.13 -1.43 2.90
N ALA A 42 -0.11 -0.19 2.42
CA ALA A 42 -1.32 0.59 2.17
C ALA A 42 -2.14 0.03 1.00
N ARG A 43 -3.37 0.50 0.85
CA ARG A 43 -4.24 0.10 -0.26
C ARG A 43 -3.59 0.44 -1.61
N GLY A 44 -3.58 -0.53 -2.51
CA GLY A 44 -3.05 -0.36 -3.87
C GLY A 44 -1.53 -0.52 -4.02
N CYS A 45 -0.77 -0.81 -2.95
CA CYS A 45 0.68 -1.02 -3.03
C CYS A 45 1.09 -2.34 -3.74
N GLY A 46 0.13 -3.23 -4.05
CA GLY A 46 0.40 -4.47 -4.80
C GLY A 46 0.36 -5.77 -3.99
N LYS A 47 -0.11 -5.77 -2.73
CA LYS A 47 -0.24 -6.99 -1.89
C LYS A 47 -0.97 -8.14 -2.61
N THR A 48 -2.17 -7.89 -3.10
CA THR A 48 -2.97 -8.86 -3.87
C THR A 48 -2.27 -9.36 -5.12
N THR A 49 -1.57 -8.49 -5.84
CA THR A 49 -0.77 -8.86 -7.01
C THR A 49 0.32 -9.86 -6.62
N LEU A 50 1.07 -9.59 -5.54
CA LEU A 50 2.10 -10.50 -5.03
C LEU A 50 1.50 -11.85 -4.62
N MET A 51 0.37 -11.85 -3.90
CA MET A 51 -0.28 -13.08 -3.46
C MET A 51 -0.79 -13.92 -4.64
N LYS A 52 -1.42 -13.31 -5.65
CA LYS A 52 -1.86 -14.02 -6.87
C LYS A 52 -0.69 -14.56 -7.68
N MET A 53 0.44 -13.86 -7.71
CA MET A 53 1.65 -14.31 -8.41
C MET A 53 2.27 -15.59 -7.85
N LEU A 54 1.97 -15.96 -6.60
CA LEU A 54 2.44 -17.23 -6.02
C LEU A 54 1.70 -18.45 -6.62
N THR A 55 0.57 -18.25 -7.29
CA THR A 55 -0.26 -19.37 -7.78
C THR A 55 0.29 -19.97 -9.06
N LEU A 56 0.06 -21.27 -9.27
CA LEU A 56 0.53 -21.98 -10.48
C LEU A 56 0.08 -21.33 -11.79
N PRO A 57 -1.20 -20.92 -11.96
CA PRO A 57 -1.61 -20.25 -13.19
C PRO A 57 -0.82 -18.97 -13.46
N ALA A 58 -0.46 -18.21 -12.42
CA ALA A 58 0.36 -17.03 -12.58
C ALA A 58 1.81 -17.39 -12.96
N LEU A 59 2.46 -18.29 -12.20
CA LEU A 59 3.85 -18.68 -12.42
C LEU A 59 4.08 -19.29 -13.81
N HIS A 60 3.14 -20.10 -14.32
CA HIS A 60 3.25 -20.70 -15.65
C HIS A 60 2.96 -19.72 -16.80
N ASN A 61 2.30 -18.59 -16.53
CA ASN A 61 2.02 -17.55 -17.54
C ASN A 61 2.98 -16.35 -17.44
N TRP A 62 3.84 -16.31 -16.44
CA TRP A 62 4.77 -15.20 -16.23
C TRP A 62 5.97 -15.30 -17.18
N LYS A 63 6.17 -14.24 -17.97
CA LYS A 63 7.28 -14.14 -18.93
C LYS A 63 8.35 -13.22 -18.37
N HIS A 64 9.39 -13.81 -17.77
CA HIS A 64 10.52 -13.08 -17.18
C HIS A 64 11.78 -13.95 -17.21
N GLU A 65 12.96 -13.32 -17.17
CA GLU A 65 14.26 -14.03 -17.15
C GLU A 65 14.37 -15.01 -15.96
N LYS A 66 13.82 -14.62 -14.81
CA LYS A 66 13.76 -15.43 -13.58
C LYS A 66 12.58 -16.42 -13.51
N ALA A 67 11.66 -16.41 -14.49
CA ALA A 67 10.40 -17.13 -14.37
C ALA A 67 10.58 -18.65 -14.30
N ASN A 68 11.43 -19.21 -15.17
CA ASN A 68 11.68 -20.66 -15.19
C ASN A 68 12.34 -21.15 -13.91
N ASP A 69 13.33 -20.41 -13.40
CA ASP A 69 14.03 -20.72 -12.15
C ASP A 69 13.05 -20.72 -10.96
N ILE A 70 12.28 -19.63 -10.79
CA ILE A 70 11.30 -19.51 -9.71
C ILE A 70 10.22 -20.59 -9.82
N LYS A 71 9.70 -20.85 -11.02
CA LYS A 71 8.65 -21.87 -11.23
C LYS A 71 9.13 -23.27 -10.82
N SER A 72 10.35 -23.64 -11.20
CA SER A 72 10.91 -24.96 -10.89
C SER A 72 11.31 -25.11 -9.41
N ASN A 73 11.74 -24.02 -8.77
CA ASN A 73 12.31 -24.07 -7.42
C ASN A 73 11.37 -23.58 -6.31
N ILE A 74 10.14 -23.17 -6.63
CA ILE A 74 9.19 -22.72 -5.60
C ILE A 74 8.90 -23.88 -4.62
N PRO A 75 9.15 -23.70 -3.31
CA PRO A 75 9.16 -24.78 -2.34
C PRO A 75 7.76 -25.14 -1.82
N PHE A 76 6.71 -24.59 -2.41
CA PHE A 76 5.33 -24.80 -1.98
C PHE A 76 4.32 -24.63 -3.12
N TYR A 77 3.13 -25.21 -2.93
CA TYR A 77 1.93 -24.86 -3.68
C TYR A 77 1.15 -23.77 -2.94
N ALA A 78 0.80 -22.69 -3.63
CA ALA A 78 0.06 -21.58 -3.05
C ALA A 78 -1.46 -21.78 -3.19
N VAL A 79 -2.15 -21.76 -2.06
CA VAL A 79 -3.61 -21.74 -1.95
C VAL A 79 -4.02 -20.28 -1.71
N TYR A 80 -4.46 -19.60 -2.77
CA TYR A 80 -4.89 -18.20 -2.69
C TYR A 80 -6.29 -18.08 -2.06
N ILE A 81 -6.37 -17.36 -0.93
CA ILE A 81 -7.60 -17.16 -0.15
C ILE A 81 -7.83 -15.65 -0.07
N SER A 82 -8.79 -15.14 -0.83
CA SER A 82 -9.22 -13.74 -0.70
C SER A 82 -10.09 -13.60 0.54
N THR A 83 -9.66 -12.79 1.51
CA THR A 83 -10.55 -12.36 2.59
C THR A 83 -11.66 -11.52 1.98
N ASP A 84 -12.89 -11.92 2.22
CA ASP A 84 -14.03 -11.19 1.68
C ASP A 84 -14.41 -10.06 2.63
N VAL A 85 -14.63 -8.85 2.11
CA VAL A 85 -15.19 -7.72 2.88
C VAL A 85 -16.58 -8.10 3.39
N TYR A 86 -17.28 -9.00 2.68
CA TYR A 86 -18.53 -9.56 3.15
C TYR A 86 -18.40 -10.42 4.41
N TRP A 87 -17.22 -10.86 4.84
CA TRP A 87 -17.06 -11.56 6.12
C TRP A 87 -17.32 -10.62 7.29
N ASP A 88 -16.61 -9.50 7.33
CA ASP A 88 -16.76 -8.47 8.37
C ASP A 88 -18.07 -7.68 8.22
N VAL A 89 -18.53 -7.41 6.99
CA VAL A 89 -19.82 -6.74 6.78
C VAL A 89 -21.00 -7.62 7.19
N LYS A 90 -20.96 -8.95 6.96
CA LYS A 90 -22.00 -9.85 7.47
C LYS A 90 -21.92 -10.03 8.97
N GLU A 91 -20.71 -10.12 9.52
CA GLU A 91 -20.48 -10.13 10.97
C GLU A 91 -21.12 -8.89 11.59
N GLN A 92 -20.80 -7.68 11.13
CA GLN A 92 -21.35 -6.43 11.67
C GLN A 92 -22.84 -6.21 11.37
N ALA A 93 -23.31 -6.50 10.15
CA ALA A 93 -24.70 -6.24 9.75
C ALA A 93 -25.69 -7.17 10.44
N TYR A 94 -25.30 -8.43 10.66
CA TYR A 94 -26.13 -9.40 11.35
C TYR A 94 -25.83 -9.49 12.84
N ASP A 95 -24.70 -8.96 13.33
CA ASP A 95 -24.32 -9.08 14.75
C ASP A 95 -25.43 -8.60 15.69
N GLU A 96 -26.00 -7.42 15.43
CA GLU A 96 -27.07 -6.89 16.29
C GLU A 96 -28.33 -7.77 16.25
N GLN A 97 -28.65 -8.33 15.08
CA GLN A 97 -29.84 -9.16 14.88
C GLN A 97 -29.63 -10.60 15.41
N LEU A 98 -28.39 -11.09 15.35
CA LEU A 98 -28.01 -12.45 15.72
C LEU A 98 -27.51 -12.58 17.17
N LYS A 99 -27.23 -11.46 17.85
CA LYS A 99 -26.86 -11.44 19.28
C LYS A 99 -27.82 -12.22 20.17
N LYS A 100 -29.12 -12.22 19.85
CA LYS A 100 -30.14 -12.98 20.60
C LYS A 100 -30.02 -14.50 20.45
N PHE A 101 -29.25 -14.99 19.47
CA PHE A 101 -29.07 -16.40 19.15
C PHE A 101 -27.69 -16.94 19.56
N GLY A 102 -27.11 -16.38 20.63
CA GLY A 102 -25.89 -16.90 21.25
C GLY A 102 -24.71 -17.03 20.27
N ASN A 103 -24.21 -18.25 20.07
CA ASN A 103 -22.99 -18.49 19.28
C ASN A 103 -23.23 -18.67 17.77
N PHE A 104 -24.46 -18.45 17.30
CA PHE A 104 -24.79 -18.68 15.90
C PHE A 104 -23.98 -17.78 14.96
N ALA A 105 -23.78 -16.50 15.30
CA ALA A 105 -22.95 -15.58 14.51
C ALA A 105 -21.51 -16.11 14.34
N ASP A 106 -20.90 -16.63 15.40
CA ASP A 106 -19.57 -17.26 15.36
C ASP A 106 -19.54 -18.49 14.45
N LYS A 107 -20.59 -19.33 14.49
CA LYS A 107 -20.71 -20.50 13.61
C LYS A 107 -20.80 -20.09 12.15
N ILE A 108 -21.57 -19.05 11.82
CA ILE A 108 -21.67 -18.51 10.45
C ILE A 108 -20.34 -17.93 9.98
N SER A 109 -19.65 -17.18 10.85
CA SER A 109 -18.33 -16.62 10.56
C SER A 109 -17.30 -17.73 10.24
N LYS A 110 -17.21 -18.75 11.12
CA LYS A 110 -16.34 -19.92 10.90
C LYS A 110 -16.71 -20.69 9.64
N PHE A 111 -18.00 -20.95 9.41
CA PHE A 111 -18.49 -21.61 8.21
C PHE A 111 -18.09 -20.89 6.93
N SER A 112 -18.22 -19.56 6.91
CA SER A 112 -17.89 -18.73 5.76
C SER A 112 -16.40 -18.81 5.42
N VAL A 113 -15.53 -18.71 6.43
CA VAL A 113 -14.08 -18.86 6.27
C VAL A 113 -13.71 -20.27 5.81
N ASN A 114 -14.21 -21.31 6.48
CA ASN A 114 -13.93 -22.71 6.13
C ASN A 114 -14.30 -23.01 4.68
N SER A 115 -15.50 -22.58 4.26
CA SER A 115 -16.01 -22.83 2.90
C SER A 115 -15.16 -22.16 1.84
N ASN A 116 -14.69 -20.93 2.08
CA ASN A 116 -13.79 -20.25 1.15
C ASN A 116 -12.43 -20.94 1.06
N VAL A 117 -11.86 -21.37 2.19
CA VAL A 117 -10.60 -22.13 2.21
C VAL A 117 -10.74 -23.44 1.42
N PHE A 118 -11.87 -24.16 1.58
CA PHE A 118 -12.13 -25.40 0.82
C PHE A 118 -12.26 -25.15 -0.67
N ILE A 119 -12.97 -24.09 -1.09
CA ILE A 119 -13.07 -23.68 -2.51
C ILE A 119 -11.69 -23.34 -3.07
N SER A 120 -10.90 -22.54 -2.36
CA SER A 120 -9.53 -22.19 -2.76
C SER A 120 -8.63 -23.43 -2.89
N LEU A 121 -8.80 -24.43 -2.01
CA LEU A 121 -8.06 -25.68 -2.11
C LEU A 121 -8.47 -26.49 -3.35
N CYS A 122 -9.77 -26.63 -3.63
CA CYS A 122 -10.25 -27.29 -4.86
C CYS A 122 -9.66 -26.65 -6.11
N ASN A 123 -9.68 -25.31 -6.20
CA ASN A 123 -9.06 -24.58 -7.31
C ASN A 123 -7.55 -24.87 -7.39
N THR A 124 -6.86 -25.00 -6.25
CA THR A 124 -5.44 -25.33 -6.21
C THR A 124 -5.16 -26.74 -6.71
N PHE A 125 -5.98 -27.74 -6.33
CA PHE A 125 -5.88 -29.10 -6.85
C PHE A 125 -6.07 -29.14 -8.36
N LEU A 126 -7.11 -28.47 -8.88
CA LEU A 126 -7.34 -28.35 -10.32
C LEU A 126 -6.13 -27.73 -11.03
N ASN A 127 -5.56 -26.67 -10.46
CA ASN A 127 -4.36 -26.04 -11.01
C ASN A 127 -3.15 -26.97 -11.00
N ILE A 128 -2.93 -27.76 -9.94
CA ILE A 128 -1.80 -28.72 -9.89
C ILE A 128 -1.97 -29.79 -10.96
N ILE A 129 -3.19 -30.36 -11.07
CA ILE A 129 -3.52 -31.37 -12.08
C ILE A 129 -3.25 -30.82 -13.49
N GLN A 130 -3.69 -29.59 -13.75
CA GLN A 130 -3.52 -28.93 -15.05
C GLN A 130 -2.06 -28.57 -15.37
N TYR A 131 -1.35 -27.95 -14.43
CA TYR A 131 -0.05 -27.29 -14.71
C TYR A 131 1.18 -28.13 -14.42
N GLU A 132 1.11 -29.05 -13.46
CA GLU A 132 2.26 -29.83 -13.01
C GLU A 132 2.17 -31.29 -13.44
N LEU A 133 0.96 -31.87 -13.39
CA LEU A 133 0.76 -33.29 -13.69
C LEU A 133 0.36 -33.52 -15.16
N ASN A 134 -0.40 -32.60 -15.75
CA ASN A 134 -0.98 -32.73 -17.09
C ASN A 134 -1.69 -34.11 -17.27
N GLU A 135 -2.45 -34.52 -16.25
CA GLU A 135 -3.07 -35.84 -16.14
C GLU A 135 -4.61 -35.71 -16.06
N GLU A 136 -5.35 -36.42 -16.92
CA GLU A 136 -6.82 -36.45 -16.94
C GLU A 136 -7.41 -37.77 -16.39
N ASN A 137 -6.73 -38.39 -15.42
CA ASN A 137 -7.15 -39.68 -14.87
C ASN A 137 -8.43 -39.53 -14.02
N LEU A 138 -9.55 -39.94 -14.61
CA LEU A 138 -10.88 -39.87 -14.00
C LEU A 138 -11.00 -40.69 -12.71
N ASP A 139 -10.36 -41.85 -12.62
CA ASP A 139 -10.47 -42.72 -11.44
C ASP A 139 -9.82 -42.06 -10.21
N LYS A 140 -8.66 -41.42 -10.41
CA LYS A 140 -8.00 -40.62 -9.38
C LYS A 140 -8.87 -39.45 -8.93
N GLU A 141 -9.47 -38.73 -9.88
CA GLU A 141 -10.34 -37.59 -9.56
C GLU A 141 -11.59 -38.04 -8.78
N ILE A 142 -12.20 -39.16 -9.17
CA ILE A 142 -13.35 -39.74 -8.48
C ILE A 142 -12.97 -40.18 -7.05
N GLU A 143 -11.81 -40.83 -6.87
CA GLU A 143 -11.33 -41.27 -5.56
C GLU A 143 -11.12 -40.07 -4.60
N LEU A 144 -10.47 -39.02 -5.09
CA LEU A 144 -10.30 -37.79 -4.31
C LEU A 144 -11.63 -37.13 -4.02
N SER A 145 -12.49 -36.98 -5.03
CA SER A 145 -13.76 -36.26 -4.90
C SER A 145 -14.71 -36.93 -3.92
N ASN A 146 -14.83 -38.27 -3.95
CA ASN A 146 -15.60 -39.02 -2.95
C ASN A 146 -15.10 -38.74 -1.53
N PHE A 147 -13.77 -38.73 -1.35
CA PHE A 147 -13.18 -38.42 -0.06
C PHE A 147 -13.49 -37.00 0.41
N LEU A 148 -13.48 -36.01 -0.50
CA LEU A 148 -13.89 -34.65 -0.18
C LEU A 148 -15.37 -34.55 0.19
N ILE A 149 -16.24 -35.23 -0.57
CA ILE A 149 -17.69 -35.27 -0.34
C ILE A 149 -17.98 -35.77 1.08
N ASP A 150 -17.37 -36.89 1.47
CA ASP A 150 -17.57 -37.51 2.79
C ASP A 150 -17.02 -36.65 3.94
N ASN A 151 -15.79 -36.13 3.79
CA ASN A 151 -15.12 -35.36 4.85
C ASN A 151 -15.73 -33.96 5.02
N TRP A 152 -16.24 -33.37 3.94
CA TRP A 152 -16.88 -32.06 3.99
C TRP A 152 -18.40 -32.14 4.12
N LYS A 153 -18.97 -33.34 4.29
CA LYS A 153 -20.41 -33.60 4.53
C LYS A 153 -21.32 -33.08 3.41
N LEU A 154 -20.87 -33.19 2.17
CA LEU A 154 -21.61 -32.70 1.00
C LEU A 154 -22.69 -33.72 0.60
N GLU A 155 -23.91 -33.26 0.39
CA GLU A 155 -25.02 -34.12 0.00
C GLU A 155 -25.26 -34.06 -1.51
N LYS A 156 -25.58 -35.22 -2.11
CA LYS A 156 -26.00 -35.34 -3.53
C LYS A 156 -25.01 -34.72 -4.52
N THR A 157 -23.71 -34.89 -4.26
CA THR A 157 -22.63 -34.35 -5.09
C THR A 157 -22.07 -35.39 -6.04
N ILE A 158 -21.85 -34.99 -7.30
CA ILE A 158 -21.17 -35.81 -8.31
C ILE A 158 -19.66 -35.83 -7.96
N PRO A 159 -18.99 -36.99 -7.97
CA PRO A 159 -17.58 -37.11 -7.55
C PRO A 159 -16.61 -36.60 -8.62
N LYS A 160 -16.58 -35.27 -8.76
CA LYS A 160 -15.67 -34.50 -9.60
C LYS A 160 -15.34 -33.19 -8.89
N LEU A 161 -14.10 -32.70 -9.03
CA LEU A 161 -13.61 -31.56 -8.24
C LEU A 161 -14.43 -30.28 -8.44
N GLU A 162 -14.84 -30.01 -9.68
CA GLU A 162 -15.70 -28.85 -9.98
C GLU A 162 -17.08 -28.98 -9.32
N PHE A 163 -17.68 -30.18 -9.29
CA PHE A 163 -18.98 -30.40 -8.65
C PHE A 163 -18.90 -30.39 -7.12
N VAL A 164 -17.76 -30.78 -6.55
CA VAL A 164 -17.46 -30.60 -5.11
C VAL A 164 -17.48 -29.11 -4.77
N LYS A 165 -16.76 -28.29 -5.54
CA LYS A 165 -16.74 -26.83 -5.40
C LYS A 165 -18.13 -26.22 -5.57
N GLU A 166 -18.88 -26.60 -6.60
CA GLU A 166 -20.26 -26.15 -6.81
C GLU A 166 -21.17 -26.52 -5.62
N SER A 167 -20.98 -27.69 -5.02
CA SER A 167 -21.77 -28.13 -3.87
C SER A 167 -21.48 -27.29 -2.61
N ILE A 168 -20.22 -26.84 -2.43
CA ILE A 168 -19.88 -25.89 -1.36
C ILE A 168 -20.55 -24.53 -1.63
N LEU A 169 -20.56 -24.05 -2.87
CA LEU A 169 -21.24 -22.80 -3.24
C LEU A 169 -22.75 -22.88 -3.00
N LYS A 170 -23.39 -23.99 -3.37
CA LYS A 170 -24.81 -24.26 -3.06
C LYS A 170 -25.07 -24.26 -1.55
N ARG A 171 -24.16 -24.83 -0.76
CA ARG A 171 -24.26 -24.79 0.71
C ARG A 171 -24.13 -23.37 1.26
N ILE A 172 -23.24 -22.54 0.69
CA ILE A 172 -23.14 -21.12 1.08
C ILE A 172 -24.46 -20.39 0.83
N ASP A 173 -25.08 -20.61 -0.33
CA ASP A 173 -26.40 -20.03 -0.64
C ASP A 173 -27.49 -20.50 0.34
N PHE A 174 -27.54 -21.81 0.62
CA PHE A 174 -28.42 -22.39 1.63
C PHE A 174 -28.24 -21.74 3.01
N VAL A 175 -26.99 -21.58 3.48
CA VAL A 175 -26.73 -20.95 4.78
C VAL A 175 -27.12 -19.48 4.78
N ASN A 176 -26.94 -18.74 3.67
CA ASN A 176 -27.42 -17.36 3.60
C ASN A 176 -28.96 -17.29 3.73
N GLN A 177 -29.69 -18.23 3.13
CA GLN A 177 -31.14 -18.33 3.29
C GLN A 177 -31.53 -18.72 4.72
N LEU A 178 -30.80 -19.66 5.33
CA LEU A 178 -30.99 -20.06 6.74
C LEU A 178 -30.79 -18.87 7.69
N VAL A 179 -29.78 -18.02 7.47
CA VAL A 179 -29.57 -16.83 8.31
C VAL A 179 -30.78 -15.90 8.25
N GLN A 180 -31.35 -15.68 7.05
CA GLN A 180 -32.56 -14.87 6.92
C GLN A 180 -33.76 -15.52 7.62
N ASP A 181 -33.94 -16.82 7.44
CA ASP A 181 -35.01 -17.59 8.09
C ASP A 181 -34.91 -17.50 9.62
N VAL A 182 -33.70 -17.67 10.17
CA VAL A 182 -33.42 -17.51 11.61
C VAL A 182 -33.79 -16.11 12.11
N ILE A 183 -33.39 -15.06 11.40
CA ILE A 183 -33.67 -13.68 11.81
C ILE A 183 -35.17 -13.39 11.91
N PHE A 184 -35.97 -13.90 10.95
CA PHE A 184 -37.39 -13.55 10.85
C PHE A 184 -38.35 -14.53 11.53
N ASN A 185 -37.98 -15.81 11.65
CA ASN A 185 -38.91 -16.87 12.04
C ASN A 185 -38.55 -17.58 13.35
N TYR A 186 -37.41 -17.26 13.98
CA TYR A 186 -36.96 -17.91 15.21
C TYR A 186 -36.84 -16.91 16.37
N ASP A 187 -37.20 -17.39 17.57
CA ASP A 187 -37.15 -16.61 18.80
C ASP A 187 -36.01 -17.04 19.73
N ASN A 188 -35.61 -18.31 19.73
CA ASN A 188 -34.56 -18.85 20.61
C ASN A 188 -33.47 -19.61 19.84
N GLU A 189 -32.24 -19.64 20.40
CA GLU A 189 -31.09 -20.36 19.83
C GLU A 189 -31.32 -21.87 19.75
N GLN A 190 -32.05 -22.46 20.71
CA GLN A 190 -32.30 -23.91 20.79
C GLN A 190 -33.12 -24.44 19.63
N ASP A 191 -33.91 -23.56 18.99
CA ASP A 191 -34.80 -23.90 17.90
C ASP A 191 -34.07 -23.90 16.55
N ILE A 192 -32.85 -23.32 16.48
CA ILE A 192 -32.10 -23.19 15.24
C ILE A 192 -31.59 -24.56 14.77
N PRO A 193 -31.85 -24.94 13.50
CA PRO A 193 -31.30 -26.15 12.91
C PRO A 193 -29.77 -26.18 12.99
N ASN A 194 -29.24 -27.19 13.67
CA ASN A 194 -27.78 -27.39 13.79
C ASN A 194 -27.30 -28.45 12.81
N TYR A 195 -26.63 -28.01 11.75
CA TYR A 195 -26.05 -28.91 10.75
C TYR A 195 -24.59 -29.24 11.07
N ASP A 196 -24.18 -30.50 10.85
CA ASP A 196 -22.83 -30.99 11.15
C ASP A 196 -21.72 -30.21 10.44
N PHE A 197 -22.01 -29.66 9.25
CA PHE A 197 -21.03 -28.89 8.49
C PHE A 197 -20.60 -27.58 9.20
N PHE A 198 -21.37 -27.08 10.18
CA PHE A 198 -20.95 -25.93 10.99
C PHE A 198 -19.77 -26.25 11.92
N ASN A 199 -19.54 -27.54 12.21
CA ASN A 199 -18.47 -27.99 13.09
C ASN A 199 -17.16 -28.30 12.35
N LEU A 200 -17.13 -28.13 11.02
CA LEU A 200 -15.91 -28.31 10.24
C LEU A 200 -14.85 -27.27 10.66
N ASN A 201 -13.58 -27.65 10.57
CA ASN A 201 -12.45 -26.77 10.77
C ASN A 201 -11.46 -26.96 9.63
N PHE A 202 -11.06 -25.86 8.99
CA PHE A 202 -10.14 -25.93 7.87
C PHE A 202 -8.78 -26.51 8.25
N ASP A 203 -8.20 -26.27 9.44
CA ASP A 203 -6.84 -26.77 9.72
C ASP A 203 -6.73 -28.30 9.70
N SER A 204 -7.67 -28.95 10.41
CA SER A 204 -7.73 -30.40 10.50
C SER A 204 -8.12 -31.03 9.17
N SER A 205 -9.07 -30.39 8.47
CA SER A 205 -9.54 -30.81 7.15
C SER A 205 -8.43 -30.74 6.11
N LEU A 206 -7.71 -29.62 6.03
CA LEU A 206 -6.60 -29.43 5.08
C LEU A 206 -5.51 -30.47 5.26
N SER A 207 -5.11 -30.74 6.51
CA SER A 207 -4.06 -31.72 6.80
C SER A 207 -4.41 -33.11 6.24
N LEU A 208 -5.65 -33.54 6.42
CA LEU A 208 -6.15 -34.84 5.96
C LEU A 208 -6.35 -34.87 4.43
N VAL A 209 -6.93 -33.82 3.87
CA VAL A 209 -7.26 -33.73 2.44
C VAL A 209 -6.02 -33.56 1.56
N ILE A 210 -5.05 -32.77 2.00
CA ILE A 210 -3.77 -32.61 1.29
C ILE A 210 -3.03 -33.94 1.22
N ASP A 211 -2.98 -34.70 2.31
CA ASP A 211 -2.31 -36.00 2.32
C ASP A 211 -3.00 -37.02 1.41
N LYS A 212 -4.34 -36.98 1.35
CA LYS A 212 -5.11 -37.76 0.37
C LYS A 212 -4.76 -37.36 -1.06
N PHE A 213 -4.69 -36.07 -1.36
CA PHE A 213 -4.36 -35.57 -2.70
C PHE A 213 -2.95 -36.00 -3.13
N ILE A 214 -1.95 -35.81 -2.26
CA ILE A 214 -0.56 -36.25 -2.49
C ILE A 214 -0.51 -37.74 -2.80
N ARG A 215 -1.24 -38.57 -2.04
CA ARG A 215 -1.29 -40.01 -2.25
C ARG A 215 -1.94 -40.40 -3.57
N VAL A 216 -3.09 -39.82 -3.90
CA VAL A 216 -3.86 -40.17 -5.11
C VAL A 216 -3.08 -39.80 -6.39
N TYR A 217 -2.42 -38.65 -6.37
CA TYR A 217 -1.70 -38.12 -7.54
C TYR A 217 -0.19 -38.34 -7.50
N ASN A 218 0.34 -39.06 -6.50
CA ASN A 218 1.78 -39.36 -6.32
C ASN A 218 2.67 -38.11 -6.40
N ILE A 219 2.25 -37.03 -5.75
CA ILE A 219 3.00 -35.76 -5.77
C ILE A 219 4.25 -35.89 -4.91
N SER A 220 5.37 -35.32 -5.38
CA SER A 220 6.60 -35.25 -4.59
C SER A 220 6.35 -34.58 -3.23
N SER A 221 6.71 -35.28 -2.15
CA SER A 221 6.45 -34.88 -0.76
C SER A 221 7.27 -33.69 -0.27
N GLU A 222 8.12 -33.10 -1.11
CA GLU A 222 9.05 -32.03 -0.71
C GLU A 222 8.40 -30.64 -0.67
N LYS A 223 7.34 -30.40 -1.46
CA LYS A 223 6.67 -29.10 -1.50
C LYS A 223 5.69 -28.95 -0.32
N LYS A 224 5.76 -27.79 0.36
CA LYS A 224 4.79 -27.36 1.36
C LYS A 224 3.51 -26.79 0.71
N TRP A 225 2.54 -26.41 1.53
CA TRP A 225 1.29 -25.77 1.13
C TRP A 225 1.19 -24.39 1.79
N ALA A 226 1.31 -23.34 1.00
CA ALA A 226 1.22 -21.96 1.47
C ALA A 226 -0.24 -21.49 1.42
N LEU A 227 -0.85 -21.26 2.57
CA LEU A 227 -2.15 -20.61 2.68
C LEU A 227 -1.96 -19.11 2.59
N CYS A 228 -2.36 -18.53 1.45
CA CYS A 228 -2.16 -17.12 1.12
C CYS A 228 -3.42 -16.33 1.45
N PHE A 229 -3.53 -15.85 2.69
CA PHE A 229 -4.63 -14.99 3.15
C PHE A 229 -4.37 -13.54 2.75
N ASP A 230 -5.15 -13.02 1.81
CA ASP A 230 -5.06 -11.64 1.33
C ASP A 230 -6.09 -10.72 2.02
N GLU A 231 -5.73 -9.48 2.31
CA GLU A 231 -6.56 -8.46 2.97
C GLU A 231 -7.06 -8.88 4.38
N LEU A 232 -6.17 -9.42 5.21
CA LEU A 232 -6.53 -9.95 6.54
C LEU A 232 -7.06 -8.87 7.50
N GLU A 233 -6.80 -7.59 7.23
CA GLU A 233 -7.40 -6.47 7.96
C GLU A 233 -8.94 -6.44 7.95
N PHE A 234 -9.57 -7.14 6.99
CA PHE A 234 -11.04 -7.29 6.91
C PHE A 234 -11.52 -8.67 7.40
N ALA A 235 -10.64 -9.48 7.96
CA ALA A 235 -11.01 -10.79 8.47
C ALA A 235 -11.60 -10.68 9.89
N PRO A 236 -12.49 -11.61 10.28
CA PRO A 236 -12.95 -11.73 11.66
C PRO A 236 -11.79 -11.80 12.65
N SER A 237 -11.95 -11.16 13.81
CA SER A 237 -10.90 -11.05 14.84
C SER A 237 -10.35 -12.42 15.27
N TRP A 238 -11.22 -13.43 15.38
CA TRP A 238 -10.82 -14.80 15.72
C TRP A 238 -9.89 -15.42 14.67
N LEU A 239 -10.07 -15.10 13.37
CA LEU A 239 -9.23 -15.61 12.30
C LEU A 239 -7.86 -14.94 12.34
N GLN A 240 -7.82 -13.62 12.57
CA GLN A 240 -6.58 -12.89 12.75
C GLN A 240 -5.76 -13.49 13.91
N ASP A 241 -6.36 -13.61 15.09
CA ASP A 241 -5.72 -14.19 16.29
C ASP A 241 -5.18 -15.60 16.01
N LYS A 242 -6.01 -16.45 15.39
CA LYS A 242 -5.64 -17.82 15.01
C LYS A 242 -4.44 -17.86 14.08
N LEU A 243 -4.43 -17.07 13.00
CA LEU A 243 -3.38 -17.08 11.99
C LEU A 243 -2.06 -16.53 12.53
N TYR A 244 -2.09 -15.41 13.27
CA TYR A 244 -0.88 -14.85 13.87
C TYR A 244 -0.26 -15.79 14.92
N LYS A 245 -1.07 -16.45 15.75
CA LYS A 245 -0.57 -17.49 16.69
C LYS A 245 0.06 -18.68 15.97
N SER A 246 -0.45 -19.02 14.79
CA SER A 246 0.00 -20.19 14.02
C SER A 246 1.34 -19.98 13.30
N LEU A 247 1.91 -18.77 13.34
CA LEU A 247 3.22 -18.48 12.74
C LEU A 247 4.38 -19.17 13.47
N ARG A 248 4.28 -19.37 14.78
CA ARG A 248 5.22 -20.19 15.54
C ARG A 248 4.79 -21.64 15.36
N SER A 249 5.16 -22.23 14.23
CA SER A 249 4.77 -23.58 13.81
C SER A 249 4.96 -24.63 14.92
N ARG A 250 3.86 -25.24 15.40
CA ARG A 250 3.93 -26.32 16.43
C ARG A 250 3.51 -27.70 15.92
N ASN A 251 2.60 -27.79 14.94
CA ASN A 251 1.88 -29.06 14.68
C ASN A 251 1.90 -29.57 13.23
N ASN A 252 1.91 -28.70 12.20
CA ASN A 252 1.88 -29.14 10.80
C ASN A 252 2.98 -28.47 9.97
N GLN A 253 4.12 -29.14 9.86
CA GLN A 253 5.29 -28.64 9.12
C GLN A 253 5.08 -28.54 7.61
N LYS A 254 3.98 -29.09 7.06
CA LYS A 254 3.62 -29.01 5.64
C LYS A 254 2.93 -27.70 5.27
N ILE A 255 2.40 -26.96 6.24
CA ILE A 255 1.65 -25.72 5.98
C ILE A 255 2.52 -24.49 6.23
N LEU A 256 2.45 -23.52 5.33
CA LEU A 256 2.99 -22.18 5.47
C LEU A 256 1.84 -21.17 5.44
N TYR A 257 2.06 -20.01 6.06
CA TYR A 257 1.12 -18.89 6.04
C TYR A 257 1.79 -17.72 5.32
N LYS A 258 1.10 -17.21 4.30
CA LYS A 258 1.46 -15.97 3.60
C LYS A 258 0.30 -15.00 3.83
N ILE A 259 0.52 -14.01 4.68
CA ILE A 259 -0.54 -13.11 5.16
C ILE A 259 -0.31 -11.73 4.56
N SER A 260 -1.36 -11.06 4.09
CA SER A 260 -1.32 -9.67 3.70
C SER A 260 -2.18 -8.84 4.66
N SER A 261 -1.66 -7.68 5.10
CA SER A 261 -2.33 -6.83 6.10
C SER A 261 -2.02 -5.33 5.91
N SER A 262 -2.65 -4.49 6.75
CA SER A 262 -2.44 -3.05 6.83
C SER A 262 -1.04 -2.68 7.36
N PRO A 263 -0.54 -1.44 7.12
CA PRO A 263 0.76 -1.02 7.64
C PRO A 263 0.86 -1.01 9.17
N ILE A 264 -0.23 -0.65 9.83
CA ILE A 264 -0.39 -0.71 11.28
C ILE A 264 -1.37 -1.84 11.58
N LEU A 265 -0.97 -2.73 12.48
CA LEU A 265 -1.75 -3.87 12.92
C LEU A 265 -2.69 -3.50 14.07
N PRO A 266 -3.85 -4.16 14.22
CA PRO A 266 -4.74 -3.93 15.35
C PRO A 266 -4.04 -4.12 16.70
N LYS A 267 -4.35 -3.27 17.68
CA LYS A 267 -3.69 -3.33 19.00
C LYS A 267 -4.02 -4.61 19.76
N GLU A 268 -5.17 -5.20 19.50
CA GLU A 268 -5.68 -6.42 20.13
C GLU A 268 -4.77 -7.63 19.88
N ILE A 269 -4.08 -7.65 18.73
CA ILE A 269 -3.16 -8.72 18.36
C ILE A 269 -1.73 -8.48 18.84
N GLU A 270 -1.41 -7.30 19.39
CA GLU A 270 -0.08 -6.97 19.91
C GLU A 270 0.37 -7.97 20.99
N LYS A 271 -0.56 -8.40 21.86
CA LYS A 271 -0.29 -9.40 22.91
C LYS A 271 0.29 -10.70 22.36
N ILE A 272 -0.11 -11.10 21.14
CA ILE A 272 0.35 -12.33 20.48
C ILE A 272 1.85 -12.28 20.21
N PHE A 273 2.44 -11.08 20.10
CA PHE A 273 3.85 -10.87 19.78
C PHE A 273 4.71 -10.45 20.98
N LYS A 274 4.12 -10.25 22.15
CA LYS A 274 4.82 -9.84 23.38
C LYS A 274 5.01 -10.97 24.41
N ASP A 275 4.38 -12.13 24.21
CA ASP A 275 4.51 -13.29 25.08
C ASP A 275 5.86 -14.02 24.89
N GLU A 276 6.35 -14.71 25.91
CA GLU A 276 7.61 -15.47 25.85
C GLU A 276 7.60 -16.56 24.75
N TYR A 277 6.42 -17.08 24.45
CA TYR A 277 6.19 -18.07 23.41
C TYR A 277 5.62 -17.49 22.11
N SER A 278 5.78 -16.19 21.87
CA SER A 278 5.34 -15.49 20.67
C SER A 278 6.14 -15.84 19.41
N PRO A 279 5.54 -15.83 18.21
CA PRO A 279 6.29 -15.89 16.96
C PRO A 279 7.24 -14.69 16.84
N SER A 280 8.46 -14.93 16.39
CA SER A 280 9.52 -13.94 16.24
C SER A 280 9.88 -13.71 14.76
N VAL A 281 10.07 -12.44 14.39
CA VAL A 281 10.49 -12.05 13.05
C VAL A 281 11.89 -12.60 12.76
N GLY A 282 12.14 -13.08 11.54
CA GLY A 282 13.43 -13.62 11.09
C GLY A 282 13.67 -15.09 11.45
N ASN A 283 13.12 -15.55 12.58
CA ASN A 283 13.17 -16.96 12.98
C ASN A 283 11.93 -17.73 12.52
N ASP A 284 10.74 -17.27 12.90
CA ASP A 284 9.47 -17.96 12.63
C ASP A 284 8.83 -17.49 11.31
N PHE A 285 8.91 -16.20 11.01
CA PHE A 285 8.35 -15.60 9.80
C PHE A 285 9.12 -14.37 9.31
N ASP A 286 8.96 -14.03 8.04
CA ASP A 286 9.54 -12.81 7.44
C ASP A 286 8.49 -11.67 7.42
N CYS A 287 8.88 -10.45 7.83
CA CYS A 287 8.05 -9.25 7.69
C CYS A 287 8.44 -8.49 6.41
N ILE A 288 7.48 -8.22 5.54
CA ILE A 288 7.71 -7.55 4.23
C ILE A 288 6.92 -6.24 4.22
N LYS A 289 7.59 -5.12 4.49
CA LYS A 289 6.98 -3.77 4.47
C LYS A 289 7.03 -3.19 3.07
N MET A 290 5.87 -2.88 2.48
CA MET A 290 5.76 -2.39 1.09
C MET A 290 5.83 -0.86 0.93
N TRP A 291 6.35 -0.16 1.93
CA TRP A 291 6.56 1.29 1.87
C TRP A 291 8.02 1.60 2.13
N ASN A 292 8.47 2.76 1.65
CA ASN A 292 9.81 3.26 1.90
C ASN A 292 10.96 2.33 1.42
N LEU A 293 10.71 1.47 0.43
CA LEU A 293 11.72 0.57 -0.11
C LEU A 293 12.76 1.34 -0.92
N ARG A 294 14.04 0.96 -0.77
CA ARG A 294 15.14 1.54 -1.56
C ARG A 294 15.00 1.24 -3.05
N SER A 295 14.38 0.11 -3.39
CA SER A 295 14.14 -0.34 -4.76
C SER A 295 12.91 0.29 -5.42
N ASN A 296 12.12 1.12 -4.71
CA ASN A 296 10.89 1.69 -5.25
C ASN A 296 11.10 2.47 -6.56
N GLU A 297 12.19 3.22 -6.68
CA GLU A 297 12.49 3.99 -7.89
C GLU A 297 12.83 3.07 -9.07
N LYS A 298 13.61 2.01 -8.82
CA LYS A 298 13.95 0.99 -9.82
C LYS A 298 12.69 0.26 -10.29
N PHE A 299 11.87 -0.23 -9.36
CA PHE A 299 10.58 -0.87 -9.65
C PHE A 299 9.67 0.06 -10.46
N SER A 300 9.54 1.32 -10.05
CA SER A 300 8.69 2.30 -10.75
C SER A 300 9.18 2.55 -12.16
N LYS A 301 10.50 2.63 -12.36
CA LYS A 301 11.10 2.77 -13.68
C LYS A 301 10.82 1.57 -14.57
N GLU A 302 11.04 0.35 -14.09
CA GLU A 302 10.77 -0.89 -14.84
C GLU A 302 9.29 -1.00 -15.23
N LEU A 303 8.37 -0.62 -14.33
CA LEU A 303 6.94 -0.58 -14.60
C LEU A 303 6.57 0.46 -15.67
N ILE A 304 7.13 1.68 -15.59
CA ILE A 304 6.96 2.71 -16.62
C ILE A 304 7.46 2.20 -17.98
N GLU A 305 8.65 1.61 -18.02
CA GLU A 305 9.27 1.11 -19.26
C GLU A 305 8.50 -0.06 -19.86
N SER A 306 7.89 -0.91 -19.04
CA SER A 306 6.99 -1.97 -19.51
C SER A 306 5.75 -1.40 -20.21
N LEU A 307 5.11 -0.39 -19.63
CA LEU A 307 3.94 0.27 -20.22
C LEU A 307 4.30 1.05 -21.49
N LEU A 308 5.47 1.67 -21.50
CA LEU A 308 6.01 2.37 -22.65
C LEU A 308 6.29 1.40 -23.80
N PHE A 309 6.84 0.23 -23.50
CA PHE A 309 7.09 -0.82 -24.49
C PHE A 309 5.79 -1.34 -25.10
N GLU A 310 4.77 -1.60 -24.28
CA GLU A 310 3.45 -2.07 -24.74
C GLU A 310 2.81 -1.10 -25.76
N LYS A 311 3.00 0.21 -25.57
CA LYS A 311 2.28 1.22 -26.36
C LYS A 311 3.09 1.91 -27.46
N HIS A 312 4.39 2.07 -27.26
CA HIS A 312 5.28 2.81 -28.16
C HIS A 312 6.52 1.99 -28.59
N ASN A 313 6.61 0.70 -28.23
CA ASN A 313 7.70 -0.21 -28.59
C ASN A 313 9.11 0.33 -28.23
N THR A 314 9.20 1.08 -27.12
CA THR A 314 10.46 1.61 -26.61
C THR A 314 10.54 1.42 -25.10
N ARG A 315 11.75 1.20 -24.58
CA ARG A 315 12.04 1.12 -23.14
C ARG A 315 12.88 2.29 -22.64
N ASP A 316 13.20 3.26 -23.50
CA ASP A 316 14.02 4.41 -23.12
C ASP A 316 13.14 5.51 -22.47
N SER A 317 12.81 5.29 -21.19
CA SER A 317 12.01 6.21 -20.39
C SER A 317 12.63 7.61 -20.29
N LYS A 318 13.98 7.70 -20.22
CA LYS A 318 14.68 8.98 -20.10
C LYS A 318 14.60 9.80 -21.39
N LYS A 319 14.74 9.18 -22.56
CA LYS A 319 14.55 9.85 -23.85
C LYS A 319 13.10 10.28 -24.05
N PHE A 320 12.15 9.44 -23.64
CA PHE A 320 10.72 9.68 -23.86
C PHE A 320 10.12 10.76 -22.94
N PHE A 321 10.42 10.71 -21.63
CA PHE A 321 9.89 11.66 -20.64
C PHE A 321 10.84 12.85 -20.39
N GLY A 322 12.10 12.76 -20.80
CA GLY A 322 13.12 13.74 -20.40
C GLY A 322 13.57 13.55 -18.95
N GLY A 323 14.60 14.30 -18.56
CA GLY A 323 15.14 14.30 -17.21
C GLY A 323 14.78 15.57 -16.43
N ASN A 324 14.79 15.47 -15.11
CA ASN A 324 14.64 16.59 -14.19
C ASN A 324 15.94 16.82 -13.41
N TYR A 325 16.66 17.88 -13.77
CA TYR A 325 17.96 18.19 -13.20
C TYR A 325 17.94 18.52 -11.70
N MET A 326 16.79 18.94 -11.15
CA MET A 326 16.64 19.22 -9.72
C MET A 326 16.70 17.93 -8.88
N TYR A 327 16.28 16.79 -9.45
CA TYR A 327 16.17 15.50 -8.75
C TYR A 327 17.22 14.47 -9.20
N LEU A 328 18.19 14.87 -10.02
CA LEU A 328 19.35 14.03 -10.36
C LEU A 328 20.21 13.83 -9.10
N ASP A 329 20.59 12.58 -8.82
CA ASP A 329 21.58 12.30 -7.78
C ASP A 329 22.97 12.83 -8.21
N ASP A 330 23.49 13.78 -7.42
CA ASP A 330 24.60 14.71 -7.69
C ASP A 330 26.00 14.11 -7.99
N LYS A 331 26.15 12.97 -8.67
CA LYS A 331 27.49 12.37 -8.84
C LYS A 331 28.25 12.75 -10.11
N VAL A 332 27.61 13.20 -11.20
CA VAL A 332 28.28 13.13 -12.51
C VAL A 332 28.65 14.46 -13.16
N ASN A 333 27.94 15.58 -13.01
CA ASN A 333 28.33 16.83 -13.72
C ASN A 333 27.66 18.10 -13.18
N GLU A 334 27.91 18.48 -11.93
CA GLU A 334 27.48 19.80 -11.45
C GLU A 334 28.66 20.66 -10.99
N SER A 335 28.92 21.69 -11.78
CA SER A 335 29.81 22.78 -11.41
C SER A 335 29.06 23.75 -10.50
N TYR A 336 29.62 24.03 -9.31
CA TYR A 336 29.17 25.14 -8.45
C TYR A 336 29.93 26.42 -8.84
N ASN A 337 30.16 26.60 -10.13
CA ASN A 337 30.84 27.75 -10.70
C ASN A 337 29.83 28.87 -11.00
N LEU A 338 30.35 30.06 -11.25
CA LEU A 338 29.57 31.27 -11.47
C LEU A 338 28.53 31.17 -12.59
N ASP A 339 28.81 30.34 -13.59
CA ASP A 339 28.00 30.16 -14.79
C ASP A 339 27.01 29.00 -14.69
N SER A 340 26.98 28.28 -13.56
CA SER A 340 26.07 27.15 -13.43
C SER A 340 24.62 27.61 -13.29
N PRO A 341 23.65 26.86 -13.85
CA PRO A 341 22.23 27.19 -13.71
C PRO A 341 21.82 27.33 -12.24
N TYR A 342 22.36 26.49 -11.37
CA TYR A 342 22.04 26.54 -9.94
C TYR A 342 22.53 27.83 -9.25
N ILE A 343 23.71 28.34 -9.60
CA ILE A 343 24.19 29.61 -9.05
C ILE A 343 23.35 30.80 -9.55
N GLN A 344 22.82 30.72 -10.78
CA GLN A 344 21.89 31.74 -11.29
C GLN A 344 20.58 31.77 -10.51
N GLU A 345 20.04 30.60 -10.15
CA GLU A 345 18.84 30.47 -9.31
C GLU A 345 19.05 31.07 -7.91
N ILE A 346 20.24 30.86 -7.33
CA ILE A 346 20.62 31.48 -6.05
C ILE A 346 20.64 33.01 -6.19
N LYS A 347 21.30 33.55 -7.23
CA LYS A 347 21.39 35.00 -7.47
C LYS A 347 20.00 35.62 -7.66
N GLU A 348 19.14 34.96 -8.44
CA GLU A 348 17.77 35.40 -8.66
C GLU A 348 16.96 35.38 -7.36
N LEU A 349 17.08 34.33 -6.55
CA LEU A 349 16.38 34.25 -5.26
C LEU A 349 16.86 35.29 -4.26
N ILE A 350 18.16 35.58 -4.18
CA ILE A 350 18.73 36.64 -3.32
C ILE A 350 18.06 37.99 -3.59
N SER A 351 17.73 38.29 -4.84
CA SER A 351 17.08 39.56 -5.22
C SER A 351 15.63 39.68 -4.74
N LYS A 352 14.97 38.54 -4.48
CA LYS A 352 13.53 38.46 -4.14
C LYS A 352 13.27 38.13 -2.68
N ASP A 353 14.19 37.41 -2.04
CA ASP A 353 14.00 36.83 -0.72
C ASP A 353 15.08 37.30 0.26
N GLN A 354 14.71 38.31 1.06
CA GLN A 354 15.62 38.87 2.04
C GLN A 354 15.99 37.87 3.14
N SER A 355 15.10 36.94 3.49
CA SER A 355 15.38 35.91 4.50
C SER A 355 16.44 34.92 4.02
N PHE A 356 16.40 34.56 2.73
CA PHE A 356 17.42 33.70 2.11
C PHE A 356 18.76 34.43 2.00
N LYS A 357 18.76 35.69 1.59
CA LYS A 357 19.98 36.53 1.57
C LYS A 357 20.62 36.61 2.95
N ASN A 358 19.84 36.85 4.00
CA ASN A 358 20.33 36.89 5.38
C ASN A 358 20.89 35.53 5.82
N TYR A 359 20.26 34.42 5.41
CA TYR A 359 20.78 33.08 5.67
C TYR A 359 22.17 32.88 5.04
N LEU A 360 22.38 33.25 3.78
CA LEU A 360 23.68 33.13 3.12
C LEU A 360 24.78 33.94 3.84
N ILE A 361 24.47 35.18 4.22
CA ILE A 361 25.39 36.03 5.00
C ILE A 361 25.76 35.35 6.33
N SER A 362 24.77 34.76 7.03
CA SER A 362 25.00 34.03 8.28
C SER A 362 25.88 32.78 8.13
N LYS A 363 26.06 32.29 6.90
CA LYS A 363 26.91 31.14 6.54
C LYS A 363 28.21 31.56 5.87
N ASP A 364 28.58 32.84 5.96
CA ASP A 364 29.78 33.42 5.36
C ASP A 364 29.84 33.18 3.82
N ILE A 365 28.69 33.31 3.17
CA ILE A 365 28.55 33.26 1.71
C ILE A 365 28.24 34.68 1.21
N ASP A 366 29.07 35.20 0.31
CA ASP A 366 28.87 36.53 -0.28
C ASP A 366 27.66 36.51 -1.23
N PRO A 367 26.61 37.31 -0.99
CA PRO A 367 25.46 37.36 -1.88
C PRO A 367 25.77 37.86 -3.30
N LYS A 368 26.87 38.62 -3.50
CA LYS A 368 27.29 39.07 -4.83
C LYS A 368 28.00 37.97 -5.63
N ASN A 369 28.67 37.07 -4.92
CA ASN A 369 29.37 35.92 -5.49
C ASN A 369 29.09 34.66 -4.67
N PRO A 370 27.87 34.08 -4.79
CA PRO A 370 27.42 33.02 -3.89
C PRO A 370 27.94 31.64 -4.33
N ILE A 371 29.27 31.49 -4.42
CA ILE A 371 29.94 30.22 -4.71
C ILE A 371 30.51 29.61 -3.41
N PRO A 372 30.58 28.26 -3.31
CA PRO A 372 31.20 27.63 -2.15
C PRO A 372 32.70 27.92 -2.09
N LYS A 373 33.19 28.40 -0.94
CA LYS A 373 34.62 28.65 -0.69
C LYS A 373 35.42 27.36 -0.46
N ALA A 374 34.74 26.29 -0.02
CA ALA A 374 35.35 25.00 0.30
C ALA A 374 34.38 23.83 0.05
N THR A 375 34.91 22.61 -0.11
CA THR A 375 34.13 21.37 -0.30
C THR A 375 33.15 21.13 0.85
N LEU A 376 33.55 21.42 2.10
CA LEU A 376 32.65 21.31 3.26
C LEU A 376 31.42 22.22 3.13
N GLN A 377 31.58 23.45 2.62
CA GLN A 377 30.47 24.38 2.44
C GLN A 377 29.55 23.93 1.29
N LYS A 378 30.13 23.35 0.23
CA LYS A 378 29.38 22.71 -0.87
C LYS A 378 28.46 21.60 -0.34
N ASP A 379 29.01 20.68 0.45
CA ASP A 379 28.27 19.50 0.93
C ASP A 379 27.28 19.83 2.06
N SER A 380 27.69 20.67 3.01
CA SER A 380 26.88 20.98 4.20
C SER A 380 25.82 22.04 3.98
N VAL A 381 26.00 22.95 3.00
CA VAL A 381 25.08 24.05 2.73
C VAL A 381 24.43 23.91 1.37
N PHE A 382 25.19 24.09 0.29
CA PHE A 382 24.64 24.22 -1.07
C PHE A 382 23.82 23.00 -1.50
N ARG A 383 24.35 21.80 -1.28
CA ARG A 383 23.65 20.56 -1.61
C ARG A 383 22.34 20.37 -0.84
N LYS A 384 22.30 20.82 0.42
CA LYS A 384 21.12 20.69 1.28
C LYS A 384 20.01 21.65 0.87
N ILE A 385 20.36 22.90 0.59
CA ILE A 385 19.39 23.94 0.27
C ILE A 385 18.87 23.89 -1.18
N LYS A 386 19.58 23.19 -2.08
CA LYS A 386 19.32 23.18 -3.53
C LYS A 386 17.84 22.99 -3.93
N PRO A 387 17.13 21.93 -3.50
CA PRO A 387 15.71 21.78 -3.80
C PRO A 387 14.84 22.97 -3.38
N TYR A 388 15.13 23.52 -2.20
CA TYR A 388 14.35 24.61 -1.62
C TYR A 388 14.64 25.95 -2.30
N VAL A 389 15.87 26.16 -2.79
CA VAL A 389 16.20 27.32 -3.61
C VAL A 389 15.38 27.32 -4.90
N TYR A 390 15.33 26.21 -5.63
CA TYR A 390 14.51 26.10 -6.84
C TYR A 390 13.04 26.38 -6.57
N PHE A 391 12.47 25.74 -5.54
CA PHE A 391 11.06 25.92 -5.19
C PHE A 391 10.75 27.36 -4.77
N ARG A 392 11.57 27.95 -3.90
CA ARG A 392 11.38 29.34 -3.48
C ARG A 392 11.57 30.31 -4.63
N ASN A 393 12.61 30.16 -5.46
CA ASN A 393 12.81 31.05 -6.59
C ASN A 393 11.64 30.96 -7.57
N PHE A 394 11.13 29.75 -7.83
CA PHE A 394 10.00 29.55 -8.73
C PHE A 394 8.71 30.19 -8.21
N PHE A 395 8.37 29.98 -6.93
CA PHE A 395 7.06 30.38 -6.38
C PHE A 395 7.04 31.75 -5.70
N ILE A 396 8.16 32.26 -5.19
CA ILE A 396 8.22 33.57 -4.54
C ILE A 396 8.38 34.66 -5.60
N GLU A 397 7.51 35.66 -5.54
CA GLU A 397 7.64 36.90 -6.29
C GLU A 397 8.48 37.90 -5.48
N SER A 398 8.13 38.09 -4.20
CA SER A 398 8.89 38.89 -3.25
C SER A 398 8.67 38.43 -1.81
N ASN A 399 9.72 38.48 -0.99
CA ASN A 399 9.70 38.22 0.44
C ASN A 399 10.53 39.29 1.16
N ILE A 400 9.84 40.36 1.54
CA ILE A 400 10.41 41.54 2.19
C ILE A 400 10.10 41.47 3.69
N LEU A 401 11.05 41.86 4.54
CA LEU A 401 10.95 41.75 5.99
C LEU A 401 9.77 42.50 6.61
N THR A 402 9.20 43.49 5.92
CA THR A 402 8.07 44.30 6.38
C THR A 402 6.71 43.64 6.16
N SER A 403 6.63 42.57 5.37
CA SER A 403 5.38 41.86 5.08
C SER A 403 5.23 40.65 6.00
N ASP A 404 4.00 40.35 6.42
CA ASP A 404 3.72 39.20 7.28
C ASP A 404 3.86 37.86 6.56
N LYS A 405 3.55 37.83 5.26
CA LYS A 405 3.68 36.65 4.40
C LYS A 405 4.37 37.01 3.07
N PRO A 406 5.16 36.09 2.48
CA PRO A 406 5.78 36.31 1.18
C PRO A 406 4.71 36.41 0.08
N LYS A 407 4.94 37.29 -0.87
CA LYS A 407 4.11 37.40 -2.07
C LYS A 407 4.49 36.25 -3.01
N LEU A 408 3.55 35.35 -3.25
CA LEU A 408 3.73 34.23 -4.17
C LEU A 408 3.32 34.62 -5.59
N ARG A 409 4.05 34.13 -6.59
CA ARG A 409 3.72 34.32 -8.00
C ARG A 409 2.36 33.70 -8.32
N THR A 410 1.54 34.43 -9.07
CA THR A 410 0.27 33.93 -9.60
C THR A 410 0.47 33.17 -10.91
N ARG A 411 -0.14 31.99 -11.02
CA ARG A 411 -0.45 31.28 -12.29
C ARG A 411 0.74 30.98 -13.23
N LYS A 412 1.84 30.41 -12.72
CA LYS A 412 2.79 29.67 -13.58
C LYS A 412 2.66 28.17 -13.31
N LYS A 413 2.47 27.37 -14.37
CA LYS A 413 2.55 25.92 -14.27
C LYS A 413 3.98 25.57 -13.85
N ALA A 414 4.14 24.85 -12.75
CA ALA A 414 5.43 24.43 -12.23
C ALA A 414 5.99 23.22 -13.00
N VAL A 415 5.99 23.32 -14.34
CA VAL A 415 6.36 22.24 -15.25
C VAL A 415 7.76 21.72 -14.95
N GLU A 416 8.72 22.64 -14.79
CA GLU A 416 10.12 22.29 -14.50
C GLU A 416 10.31 21.60 -13.14
N LEU A 417 9.41 21.85 -12.17
CA LEU A 417 9.49 21.25 -10.83
C LEU A 417 8.80 19.88 -10.73
N PHE A 418 7.83 19.60 -11.60
CA PHE A 418 7.02 18.36 -11.56
C PHE A 418 6.87 17.75 -12.96
N SER A 419 7.99 17.47 -13.61
CA SER A 419 8.05 16.67 -14.85
C SER A 419 9.37 15.94 -14.95
N GLY A 420 9.52 15.02 -15.90
CA GLY A 420 10.71 14.21 -16.09
C GLY A 420 10.67 12.88 -15.35
N ILE A 421 11.49 11.93 -15.81
CA ILE A 421 11.46 10.55 -15.33
C ILE A 421 11.78 10.44 -13.83
N GLU A 422 12.67 11.27 -13.30
CA GLU A 422 13.02 11.27 -11.86
C GLU A 422 11.83 11.67 -10.97
N VAL A 423 10.91 12.49 -11.48
CA VAL A 423 9.67 12.83 -10.78
C VAL A 423 8.68 11.68 -10.89
N LEU A 424 8.48 11.14 -12.09
CA LEU A 424 7.52 10.06 -12.35
C LEU A 424 7.82 8.79 -11.57
N THR A 425 9.10 8.43 -11.40
CA THR A 425 9.50 7.25 -10.61
C THR A 425 9.32 7.44 -9.11
N LYS A 426 9.28 8.68 -8.62
CA LYS A 426 9.19 9.00 -7.18
C LYS A 426 7.78 9.34 -6.72
N ILE A 427 6.99 10.05 -7.54
CA ILE A 427 5.73 10.71 -7.12
C ILE A 427 4.69 9.72 -6.56
N CYS A 428 4.64 8.48 -7.06
CA CYS A 428 3.73 7.44 -6.59
C CYS A 428 4.33 6.54 -5.51
N GLU A 429 5.60 6.74 -5.12
CA GLU A 429 6.28 6.01 -4.04
C GLU A 429 6.23 4.48 -4.17
N GLY A 430 6.36 3.97 -5.39
CA GLY A 430 6.27 2.54 -5.66
C GLY A 430 4.85 1.96 -5.64
N ASN A 431 3.80 2.77 -5.47
CA ASN A 431 2.41 2.31 -5.57
C ASN A 431 2.05 2.04 -7.04
N PRO A 432 1.91 0.76 -7.46
CA PRO A 432 1.71 0.42 -8.86
C PRO A 432 0.37 0.91 -9.39
N ARG A 433 -0.69 0.97 -8.58
CA ARG A 433 -2.02 1.41 -9.02
C ARG A 433 -2.00 2.85 -9.49
N TRP A 434 -1.42 3.75 -8.70
CA TRP A 434 -1.31 5.16 -9.05
C TRP A 434 -0.32 5.38 -10.20
N LEU A 435 0.79 4.64 -10.22
CA LEU A 435 1.81 4.78 -11.25
C LEU A 435 1.34 4.33 -12.64
N ILE A 436 0.66 3.17 -12.74
CA ILE A 436 0.06 2.68 -13.98
C ILE A 436 -0.97 3.70 -14.48
N GLY A 437 -1.78 4.22 -13.57
CA GLY A 437 -2.80 5.22 -13.85
C GLY A 437 -2.23 6.53 -14.42
N LEU A 438 -1.19 7.07 -13.78
CA LEU A 438 -0.47 8.26 -14.23
C LEU A 438 0.18 8.03 -15.59
N THR A 439 0.98 6.96 -15.70
CA THR A 439 1.75 6.65 -16.91
C THR A 439 0.83 6.48 -18.11
N ASN A 440 -0.22 5.66 -18.00
CA ASN A 440 -1.15 5.45 -19.10
C ASN A 440 -1.87 6.74 -19.52
N SER A 441 -2.21 7.61 -18.57
CA SER A 441 -2.88 8.89 -18.87
C SER A 441 -1.95 9.82 -19.67
N ILE A 442 -0.65 9.83 -19.35
CA ILE A 442 0.37 10.55 -20.12
C ILE A 442 0.51 9.93 -21.51
N LEU A 443 0.72 8.60 -21.59
CA LEU A 443 0.91 7.91 -22.87
C LEU A 443 -0.31 8.05 -23.80
N GLN A 444 -1.52 8.27 -23.29
CA GLN A 444 -2.71 8.53 -24.10
C GLN A 444 -2.73 9.89 -24.79
N LYS A 445 -2.04 10.87 -24.21
CA LYS A 445 -1.99 12.24 -24.69
C LYS A 445 -0.71 12.54 -25.47
N THR A 446 0.13 11.52 -25.67
CA THR A 446 1.48 11.68 -26.21
C THR A 446 1.61 11.06 -27.59
N THR A 447 2.48 11.63 -28.41
CA THR A 447 2.88 11.10 -29.71
C THR A 447 3.93 9.99 -29.58
N ILE A 448 4.44 9.47 -30.69
CA ILE A 448 5.31 8.29 -30.69
C ILE A 448 6.71 8.57 -30.13
N GLU A 449 7.25 9.77 -30.31
CA GLU A 449 8.68 10.01 -30.12
C GLU A 449 9.06 10.57 -28.74
N LYS A 450 8.25 11.49 -28.18
CA LYS A 450 8.56 12.17 -26.92
C LYS A 450 7.31 12.78 -26.29
N THR A 451 7.28 12.81 -24.96
CA THR A 451 6.25 13.51 -24.18
C THR A 451 6.60 14.98 -23.95
N ASP A 452 5.62 15.87 -24.15
CA ASP A 452 5.70 17.26 -23.69
C ASP A 452 5.69 17.33 -22.16
N LEU A 453 6.62 18.08 -21.55
CA LEU A 453 6.71 18.25 -20.10
C LEU A 453 5.41 18.83 -19.50
N SER A 454 4.69 19.70 -20.24
CA SER A 454 3.40 20.23 -19.78
C SER A 454 2.35 19.13 -19.65
N ILE A 455 2.36 18.11 -20.51
CA ILE A 455 1.43 16.98 -20.41
C ILE A 455 1.73 16.18 -19.15
N GLN A 456 3.01 15.90 -18.87
CA GLN A 456 3.42 15.20 -17.65
C GLN A 456 2.97 15.96 -16.41
N TYR A 457 3.23 17.26 -16.37
CA TYR A 457 2.80 18.13 -15.28
C TYR A 457 1.28 18.10 -15.08
N ASP A 458 0.52 18.29 -16.16
CA ASP A 458 -0.95 18.33 -16.09
C ASP A 458 -1.50 16.99 -15.57
N GLU A 459 -0.94 15.86 -16.01
CA GLU A 459 -1.34 14.54 -15.52
C GLU A 459 -0.91 14.26 -14.08
N ILE A 460 0.24 14.76 -13.63
CA ILE A 460 0.65 14.72 -12.22
C ILE A 460 -0.35 15.50 -11.34
N ILE A 461 -0.78 16.68 -11.78
CA ILE A 461 -1.81 17.46 -11.05
C ILE A 461 -3.15 16.73 -11.07
N ASN A 462 -3.55 16.16 -12.21
CA ASN A 462 -4.81 15.43 -12.33
C ASN A 462 -4.84 14.18 -11.45
N ILE A 463 -3.76 13.40 -11.40
CA ILE A 463 -3.69 12.21 -10.54
C ILE A 463 -3.66 12.59 -9.06
N SER A 464 -2.97 13.67 -8.70
CA SER A 464 -2.92 14.21 -7.33
C SER A 464 -4.33 14.59 -6.86
N LYS A 465 -5.09 15.34 -7.68
CA LYS A 465 -6.48 15.71 -7.37
C LYS A 465 -7.40 14.49 -7.21
N ARG A 466 -7.25 13.49 -8.09
CA ARG A 466 -8.03 12.24 -7.98
C ARG A 466 -7.69 11.47 -6.71
N PHE A 467 -6.41 11.41 -6.36
CA PHE A 467 -5.95 10.81 -5.12
C PHE A 467 -6.54 11.51 -3.89
N ILE A 468 -6.41 12.84 -3.81
CA ILE A 468 -6.98 13.67 -2.75
C ILE A 468 -8.49 13.42 -2.61
N ASN A 469 -9.24 13.46 -3.71
CA ASN A 469 -10.68 13.21 -3.70
C ASN A 469 -11.02 11.79 -3.21
N SER A 470 -10.21 10.78 -3.59
CA SER A 470 -10.40 9.41 -3.11
C SER A 470 -10.19 9.29 -1.61
N ILE A 471 -9.27 10.06 -1.03
CA ILE A 471 -9.03 10.08 0.41
C ILE A 471 -10.15 10.86 1.14
N ASN A 472 -10.57 11.98 0.60
CA ASN A 472 -11.60 12.83 1.23
C ASN A 472 -12.98 12.15 1.32
N ASN A 473 -13.27 11.18 0.45
CA ASN A 473 -14.53 10.43 0.44
C ASN A 473 -14.54 9.20 1.36
N ILE A 474 -13.50 9.00 2.19
CA ILE A 474 -13.47 7.88 3.13
C ILE A 474 -14.42 8.16 4.29
N PRO A 475 -15.38 7.26 4.60
CA PRO A 475 -16.23 7.43 5.76
C PRO A 475 -15.40 7.17 7.03
N VAL A 476 -15.44 8.14 7.95
CA VAL A 476 -14.82 8.02 9.27
C VAL A 476 -15.84 8.45 10.31
N LYS A 477 -16.01 7.64 11.35
CA LYS A 477 -16.80 7.99 12.53
C LYS A 477 -15.86 8.61 13.55
N LEU A 478 -16.13 9.85 13.93
CA LEU A 478 -15.33 10.65 14.88
C LEU A 478 -16.24 11.15 16.00
N GLU A 479 -15.66 11.44 17.16
CA GLU A 479 -16.35 12.08 18.27
C GLU A 479 -16.63 13.56 17.94
N ASP A 480 -15.64 14.26 17.38
CA ASP A 480 -15.79 15.61 16.84
C ASP A 480 -16.23 15.58 15.37
N SER A 481 -17.51 15.90 15.15
CA SER A 481 -18.09 15.98 13.80
C SER A 481 -17.53 17.10 12.93
N SER A 482 -16.84 18.09 13.52
CA SER A 482 -16.24 19.18 12.77
C SER A 482 -14.92 18.78 12.12
N LEU A 483 -14.17 17.86 12.74
CA LEU A 483 -12.88 17.41 12.23
C LEU A 483 -13.06 16.48 11.03
N THR A 484 -12.32 16.73 9.95
CA THR A 484 -12.30 15.83 8.79
C THR A 484 -10.88 15.41 8.40
N ILE A 485 -10.75 14.32 7.63
CA ILE A 485 -9.45 13.90 7.07
C ILE A 485 -8.85 14.98 6.18
N ASN A 486 -9.69 15.71 5.44
CA ASN A 486 -9.26 16.79 4.56
C ASN A 486 -8.68 17.97 5.35
N GLU A 487 -9.35 18.36 6.44
CA GLU A 487 -8.85 19.41 7.33
C GLU A 487 -7.54 19.00 8.00
N PHE A 488 -7.46 17.75 8.47
CA PHE A 488 -6.25 17.25 9.10
C PHE A 488 -5.06 17.28 8.13
N ILE A 489 -5.24 16.79 6.90
CA ILE A 489 -4.22 16.81 5.86
C ILE A 489 -3.88 18.25 5.45
N SER A 490 -4.89 19.14 5.35
CA SER A 490 -4.69 20.54 4.99
C SER A 490 -3.89 21.30 6.04
N LYS A 491 -4.13 21.06 7.33
CA LYS A 491 -3.32 21.64 8.42
C LYS A 491 -1.85 21.23 8.28
N ILE A 492 -1.58 19.94 8.04
CA ILE A 492 -0.21 19.43 7.86
C ILE A 492 0.44 19.97 6.58
N GLY A 493 -0.28 19.92 5.46
CA GLY A 493 0.22 20.36 4.16
C GLY A 493 0.53 21.86 4.12
N ASN A 494 -0.36 22.69 4.67
CA ASN A 494 -0.15 24.14 4.77
C ASN A 494 1.03 24.47 5.69
N TYR A 495 1.18 23.78 6.81
CA TYR A 495 2.34 23.95 7.68
C TYR A 495 3.65 23.61 6.93
N PHE A 496 3.70 22.48 6.23
CA PHE A 496 4.88 22.12 5.42
C PHE A 496 5.13 23.12 4.29
N GLN A 497 4.08 23.65 3.68
CA GLN A 497 4.22 24.70 2.68
C GLN A 497 4.84 25.96 3.28
N ASP A 498 4.41 26.39 4.48
CA ASP A 498 5.01 27.53 5.17
C ASP A 498 6.47 27.26 5.57
N GLN A 499 6.83 26.03 5.94
CA GLN A 499 8.24 25.69 6.18
C GLN A 499 9.10 25.90 4.92
N VAL A 500 8.57 25.61 3.72
CA VAL A 500 9.33 25.73 2.47
C VAL A 500 9.25 27.12 1.85
N LEU A 501 8.06 27.72 1.82
CA LEU A 501 7.71 28.95 1.09
C LEU A 501 7.33 30.11 1.99
N GLY A 502 7.35 29.93 3.31
CA GLY A 502 6.99 30.96 4.29
C GLY A 502 8.02 32.09 4.42
N ARG A 503 7.74 33.02 5.32
CA ARG A 503 8.52 34.26 5.49
C ARG A 503 9.99 34.01 5.83
N LYS A 504 10.28 32.99 6.64
CA LYS A 504 11.65 32.64 7.03
C LYS A 504 12.19 31.54 6.13
N PHE A 505 13.41 31.73 5.63
CA PHE A 505 14.14 30.66 4.96
C PHE A 505 14.63 29.62 5.98
N TYR A 506 14.16 28.39 5.83
CA TYR A 506 14.67 27.24 6.56
C TYR A 506 15.54 26.39 5.62
N PRO A 507 16.83 26.14 5.96
CA PRO A 507 17.69 25.31 5.12
C PRO A 507 17.33 23.82 5.14
N GLU A 508 16.65 23.39 6.21
CA GLU A 508 16.13 22.03 6.40
C GLU A 508 14.68 22.10 6.90
N PRO A 509 13.73 22.56 6.06
CA PRO A 509 12.34 22.72 6.45
C PRO A 509 11.74 21.37 6.83
N SER A 510 10.91 21.30 7.87
CA SER A 510 10.29 20.04 8.28
C SER A 510 9.13 19.66 7.36
N THR A 511 9.22 18.51 6.69
CA THR A 511 8.16 17.93 5.82
C THR A 511 7.73 16.53 6.29
N THR A 512 8.13 16.17 7.50
CA THR A 512 7.69 14.98 8.22
C THR A 512 7.23 15.38 9.61
N PHE A 513 6.37 14.58 10.23
CA PHE A 513 5.85 14.87 11.57
C PHE A 513 5.89 13.62 12.46
N LYS A 514 6.05 13.83 13.77
CA LYS A 514 5.95 12.80 14.79
C LYS A 514 4.60 12.93 15.49
N PHE A 515 3.89 11.82 15.69
CA PHE A 515 2.65 11.86 16.45
C PHE A 515 2.93 11.98 17.95
N ASP A 516 2.66 13.15 18.53
CA ASP A 516 2.97 13.51 19.92
C ASP A 516 1.77 14.15 20.66
N LEU A 517 0.56 13.93 20.16
CA LEU A 517 -0.67 14.36 20.82
C LEU A 517 -1.04 13.41 21.97
N GLU A 518 -1.61 13.98 23.03
CA GLU A 518 -2.18 13.26 24.16
C GLU A 518 -3.72 13.34 24.10
N ASN A 519 -4.40 12.25 24.46
CA ASN A 519 -5.87 12.17 24.52
C ASN A 519 -6.59 12.60 23.22
N SER A 520 -6.09 12.14 22.06
CA SER A 520 -6.51 12.61 20.75
C SER A 520 -7.03 11.47 19.85
N ASN A 521 -8.11 10.79 20.28
CA ASN A 521 -8.64 9.61 19.61
C ASN A 521 -9.01 9.88 18.14
N ASP A 522 -9.69 10.99 17.84
CA ASP A 522 -10.09 11.32 16.48
C ASP A 522 -8.88 11.50 15.53
N TYR A 523 -7.80 12.11 16.01
CA TYR A 523 -6.56 12.24 15.23
C TYR A 523 -5.88 10.89 15.01
N ILE A 524 -5.95 9.96 15.97
CA ILE A 524 -5.45 8.59 15.81
C ILE A 524 -6.25 7.88 14.72
N ILE A 525 -7.59 7.91 14.81
CA ILE A 525 -8.49 7.30 13.83
C ILE A 525 -8.22 7.85 12.43
N LEU A 526 -8.13 9.18 12.28
CA LEU A 526 -7.84 9.82 11.01
C LEU A 526 -6.47 9.43 10.44
N LEU A 527 -5.45 9.36 11.29
CA LEU A 527 -4.11 8.96 10.88
C LEU A 527 -4.07 7.50 10.44
N GLU A 528 -4.65 6.57 11.22
CA GLU A 528 -4.71 5.14 10.88
C GLU A 528 -5.46 4.91 9.56
N LYS A 529 -6.63 5.54 9.39
CA LYS A 529 -7.39 5.49 8.13
C LYS A 529 -6.60 6.09 6.96
N GLY A 530 -5.91 7.21 7.18
CA GLY A 530 -5.06 7.82 6.18
C GLY A 530 -3.86 6.95 5.80
N ILE A 531 -3.22 6.27 6.76
CA ILE A 531 -2.12 5.32 6.53
C ILE A 531 -2.62 4.13 5.72
N PHE A 532 -3.76 3.55 6.12
CA PHE A 532 -4.39 2.43 5.43
C PHE A 532 -4.60 2.73 3.94
N GLN A 533 -4.94 3.96 3.61
CA GLN A 533 -5.28 4.41 2.25
C GLN A 533 -4.08 5.02 1.51
N GLY A 534 -2.94 5.14 2.18
CA GLY A 534 -1.69 5.65 1.63
C GLY A 534 -1.58 7.18 1.61
N ALA A 535 -2.45 7.90 2.32
CA ALA A 535 -2.35 9.35 2.48
C ALA A 535 -1.14 9.75 3.33
N PHE A 536 -0.84 8.94 4.34
CA PHE A 536 0.35 9.06 5.19
C PHE A 536 1.26 7.85 5.00
N VAL A 537 2.57 8.09 5.04
CA VAL A 537 3.61 7.06 4.93
C VAL A 537 4.42 7.04 6.22
N LEU A 538 4.51 5.87 6.85
CA LEU A 538 5.35 5.64 8.02
C LEU A 538 6.84 5.67 7.62
N ILE A 539 7.65 6.43 8.36
CA ILE A 539 9.08 6.63 8.08
C ILE A 539 9.97 5.83 9.01
N ASP A 540 9.63 5.76 10.29
CA ASP A 540 10.35 4.94 11.27
C ASP A 540 9.88 3.48 11.14
N SER A 541 10.23 2.82 10.03
CA SER A 541 10.04 1.37 9.91
C SER A 541 11.30 0.66 10.39
N ASP A 542 11.25 0.10 11.59
CA ASP A 542 12.14 -1.00 11.93
C ASP A 542 11.65 -2.24 11.17
N ASP A 543 12.50 -2.80 10.32
CA ASP A 543 12.13 -3.94 9.46
C ASP A 543 11.88 -5.22 10.29
N GLU A 544 12.31 -5.25 11.55
CA GLU A 544 12.20 -6.40 12.45
C GLU A 544 11.03 -6.31 13.44
N SER A 545 10.25 -5.23 13.44
CA SER A 545 9.13 -5.06 14.37
C SER A 545 7.81 -4.66 13.70
N PHE A 546 6.70 -5.11 14.26
CA PHE A 546 5.39 -4.61 13.90
C PHE A 546 5.08 -3.25 14.55
N ASP A 547 4.25 -2.48 13.85
CA ASP A 547 3.69 -1.24 14.36
C ASP A 547 2.22 -1.50 14.72
N PHE A 548 1.88 -1.36 16.01
CA PHE A 548 0.53 -1.55 16.55
C PHE A 548 -0.15 -0.25 16.98
N GLU A 549 0.60 0.86 16.99
CA GLU A 549 0.08 2.18 17.34
C GLU A 549 0.82 3.28 16.57
N VAL A 550 0.13 4.39 16.36
CA VAL A 550 0.70 5.58 15.69
C VAL A 550 1.54 6.46 16.62
N LYS A 551 1.39 6.31 17.94
CA LYS A 551 1.99 7.21 18.93
C LYS A 551 3.51 7.17 18.86
N ASN A 552 4.15 8.34 18.92
CA ASN A 552 5.58 8.53 18.82
C ASN A 552 6.25 8.10 17.50
N LYS A 553 5.49 7.68 16.49
CA LYS A 553 6.02 7.31 15.18
C LYS A 553 6.11 8.53 14.26
N LYS A 554 7.05 8.52 13.31
CA LYS A 554 7.18 9.55 12.27
C LYS A 554 6.46 9.20 10.99
N PHE A 555 5.79 10.18 10.43
CA PHE A 555 5.01 10.10 9.22
C PHE A 555 5.35 11.22 8.26
N LYS A 556 5.02 11.03 6.99
CA LYS A 556 4.96 12.11 6.01
C LYS A 556 3.67 11.99 5.19
N LEU A 557 3.30 13.08 4.53
CA LEU A 557 2.30 13.03 3.47
C LEU A 557 2.84 12.23 2.27
N SER A 558 1.94 11.51 1.60
CA SER A 558 2.23 10.93 0.29
C SER A 558 2.70 12.02 -0.69
N TYR A 559 3.66 11.68 -1.54
CA TYR A 559 4.16 12.62 -2.55
C TYR A 559 3.09 13.06 -3.56
N LEU A 560 1.96 12.35 -3.66
CA LEU A 560 0.79 12.80 -4.43
C LEU A 560 0.10 14.04 -3.84
N TYR A 561 0.39 14.43 -2.58
CA TYR A 561 -0.06 15.71 -2.03
C TYR A 561 0.89 16.87 -2.34
N TYR A 562 2.14 16.58 -2.74
CA TYR A 562 3.19 17.58 -2.83
C TYR A 562 2.95 18.63 -3.93
N PRO A 563 2.37 18.28 -5.09
CA PRO A 563 2.01 19.29 -6.08
C PRO A 563 0.98 20.32 -5.57
N GLU A 564 0.01 19.89 -4.76
CA GLU A 564 -1.00 20.78 -4.16
C GLU A 564 -0.37 21.77 -3.17
N TYR A 565 0.46 21.25 -2.27
CA TYR A 565 1.14 22.07 -1.25
C TYR A 565 2.46 22.68 -1.72
N ARG A 566 2.82 22.54 -3.00
CA ARG A 566 4.05 23.08 -3.60
C ARG A 566 5.32 22.66 -2.84
N LEU A 567 5.41 21.37 -2.56
CA LEU A 567 6.52 20.77 -1.81
C LEU A 567 7.49 20.03 -2.74
N PRO A 568 8.81 20.10 -2.50
CA PRO A 568 9.79 19.31 -3.24
C PRO A 568 9.67 17.83 -2.85
N ILE A 569 9.82 16.91 -3.82
CA ILE A 569 9.74 15.45 -3.62
C ILE A 569 11.00 14.96 -2.90
N ARG A 570 11.05 15.21 -1.60
CA ARG A 570 12.18 14.90 -0.73
C ARG A 570 11.70 14.75 0.71
N LYS A 571 12.40 13.89 1.46
CA LYS A 571 12.25 13.76 2.91
C LYS A 571 13.16 14.74 3.65
N SER A 572 12.68 15.30 4.75
CA SER A 572 13.46 16.21 5.59
C SER A 572 13.23 15.96 7.08
N SER A 573 13.59 16.93 7.91
CA SER A 573 13.47 16.89 9.37
C SER A 573 12.03 16.66 9.83
N SER A 574 11.90 16.21 11.09
CA SER A 574 10.63 15.89 11.72
C SER A 574 10.25 16.91 12.77
N ILE A 575 8.96 17.19 12.90
CA ILE A 575 8.38 18.09 13.90
C ILE A 575 7.21 17.43 14.64
N GLY A 576 6.93 17.82 15.88
CA GLY A 576 5.75 17.35 16.61
C GLY A 576 4.44 17.76 15.94
N LEU A 577 3.47 16.84 15.87
CA LEU A 577 2.12 17.12 15.35
C LEU A 577 1.40 18.19 16.19
N LYS A 578 1.63 18.21 17.50
CA LYS A 578 1.13 19.26 18.40
C LYS A 578 1.51 20.66 17.92
N THR A 579 2.75 20.84 17.48
CA THR A 579 3.22 22.13 16.94
C THR A 579 2.49 22.52 15.66
N ILE A 580 2.23 21.55 14.78
CA ILE A 580 1.51 21.78 13.51
C ILE A 580 0.09 22.24 13.78
N ILE A 581 -0.63 21.56 14.69
CA ILE A 581 -2.02 21.88 15.01
C ILE A 581 -2.12 23.27 15.66
N ASN A 582 -1.28 23.55 16.66
CA ASN A 582 -1.30 24.84 17.36
C ASN A 582 -0.93 26.02 16.43
N ALA A 583 0.00 25.82 15.49
CA ALA A 583 0.36 26.86 14.53
C ALA A 583 -0.82 27.25 13.62
N SER A 584 -1.71 26.30 13.31
CA SER A 584 -2.90 26.55 12.48
C SER A 584 -4.01 27.31 13.22
N GLU A 585 -4.06 27.22 14.55
CA GLU A 585 -5.06 27.91 15.37
C GLU A 585 -4.74 29.40 15.56
N ILE A 586 -3.44 29.73 15.63
CA ILE A 586 -2.97 31.13 15.75
C ILE A 586 -3.27 31.93 14.47
N ASP A 587 -3.24 31.30 13.29
CA ASP A 587 -3.59 31.93 12.02
C ASP A 587 -5.12 32.14 11.83
N ASN A 588 -5.95 31.45 12.63
CA ASN A 588 -7.42 31.49 12.58
C ASN A 588 -8.09 32.29 13.71
N SER A 589 -7.33 32.78 14.71
CA SER A 589 -7.89 33.67 15.73
C SER A 589 -8.28 35.02 15.09
N PRO A 590 -9.53 35.50 15.22
CA PRO A 590 -9.90 36.81 14.75
C PRO A 590 -9.06 37.86 15.49
N ASN A 591 -8.42 38.75 14.74
CA ASN A 591 -7.75 39.92 15.29
C ASN A 591 -8.73 40.69 16.19
N LEU A 592 -8.59 40.54 17.50
CA LEU A 592 -9.38 41.21 18.55
C LEU A 592 -9.19 42.74 18.55
N PHE A 593 -8.40 43.30 17.62
CA PHE A 593 -8.16 44.73 17.46
C PHE A 593 -8.95 45.39 16.32
N ASN A 594 -9.83 44.68 15.60
CA ASN A 594 -10.79 45.29 14.68
C ASN A 594 -12.20 45.40 15.29
N GLN A 595 -12.30 45.92 16.52
CA GLN A 595 -13.56 46.45 17.05
C GLN A 595 -13.41 47.93 17.44
N LYS A 596 -14.22 48.75 16.75
CA LYS A 596 -14.61 50.17 16.99
C LYS A 596 -13.56 51.21 16.54
N VAL A 597 -13.90 52.26 15.80
CA VAL A 597 -15.15 53.04 15.66
C VAL A 597 -15.54 53.21 14.20
#